data_AF-A0ABD3WT13-F1
#
_entry.id   AF-A0ABD3WT13-F1
#
_cell.length_a   1.000
_cell.length_b   1.000
_cell.length_c   1.000
_cell.angle_alpha   90.00
_cell.angle_beta   90.00
_cell.angle_gamma   90.00
#
_symmetry.space_group_name_H-M   'P 1'
#
loop_
_entity.id
_entity.type
_entity.pdbx_description
1 polymer ?
#
loop_
_entity_poly.entity_id
_entity_poly.type
_entity_poly.pdbx_seq_one_letter_code
_entity_poly.pdbx_strand_id
1 'polypeptide(L)'
;MLSVLLDSMLDQHSSDNEILFHPGDNHFNMTSELDDTVPLNESVKKVIVKRGHVFDDMMNYFLDANFDPRLNQLQVELVSERGEDAGSVFRDVVSEFWETFYIKHTVGSDIKIPTTVHIMRREHWEAVAKVLICGYEQEGYLPIQLFEVFLQRCIDGKDVQDEQLLNTFLSSLPTMDREIFEMALNDFDSMDEEDLYDVFSSYEARIMPTKDNIRNLVRDISHHQIVQKPSFVTECWSPLLHCYLRPLLPKHRT
;
A
#
# COMPACT_ATOMS: atom_id res chain seq x y z
N MET A 1 8.74 -7.38 7.80
CA MET A 1 8.23 -8.45 6.90
C MET A 1 8.09 -7.92 5.47
N LEU A 2 7.80 -6.63 5.27
CA LEU A 2 7.96 -5.95 3.97
C LEU A 2 9.33 -5.25 3.86
N SER A 3 10.00 -4.91 4.98
CA SER A 3 11.36 -4.34 4.95
C SER A 3 12.37 -5.24 4.24
N VAL A 4 12.29 -6.55 4.45
CA VAL A 4 13.14 -7.55 3.77
C VAL A 4 12.73 -7.76 2.31
N LEU A 5 11.44 -7.55 1.98
CA LEU A 5 10.98 -7.60 0.60
C LEU A 5 11.53 -6.40 -0.19
N LEU A 6 11.48 -5.19 0.39
CA LEU A 6 12.08 -3.98 -0.19
C LEU A 6 13.60 -4.12 -0.39
N ASP A 7 14.31 -4.67 0.60
CA ASP A 7 15.76 -4.93 0.48
C ASP A 7 16.07 -5.98 -0.62
N SER A 8 15.21 -7.00 -0.79
CA SER A 8 15.41 -8.02 -1.83
C SER A 8 15.12 -7.52 -3.26
N MET A 9 14.29 -6.47 -3.41
CA MET A 9 13.97 -5.89 -4.72
C MET A 9 15.09 -4.98 -5.26
N LEU A 10 16.04 -4.57 -4.43
CA LEU A 10 17.18 -3.73 -4.83
C LEU A 10 18.39 -4.55 -5.35
N ASP A 11 18.42 -5.87 -5.11
CA ASP A 11 19.63 -6.70 -5.27
C ASP A 11 19.61 -7.70 -6.44
N GLN A 12 18.66 -7.62 -7.38
CA GLN A 12 18.60 -8.57 -8.51
C GLN A 12 18.80 -7.92 -9.88
N HIS A 13 20.03 -7.47 -10.13
CA HIS A 13 20.60 -7.42 -11.48
C HIS A 13 21.93 -8.17 -11.51
N SER A 14 21.88 -9.46 -11.86
CA SER A 14 22.88 -10.19 -12.67
C SER A 14 22.76 -11.70 -12.45
N SER A 15 22.22 -12.42 -13.42
CA SER A 15 22.91 -13.54 -14.09
C SER A 15 21.90 -14.31 -14.95
N ASP A 16 22.11 -14.21 -16.26
CA ASP A 16 21.52 -15.10 -17.25
C ASP A 16 22.05 -16.52 -17.04
N ASN A 17 21.17 -17.52 -17.02
CA ASN A 17 21.55 -18.90 -17.27
C ASN A 17 20.56 -19.52 -18.27
N GLU A 18 21.05 -19.72 -19.49
CA GLU A 18 20.38 -20.45 -20.57
C GLU A 18 20.15 -21.93 -20.16
N ILE A 19 18.96 -22.47 -20.46
CA ILE A 19 18.63 -23.88 -20.26
C ILE A 19 18.81 -24.63 -21.59
N LEU A 20 19.76 -25.57 -21.62
CA LEU A 20 20.06 -26.48 -22.72
C LEU A 20 19.13 -27.70 -22.68
N PHE A 21 18.46 -28.04 -23.80
CA PHE A 21 17.67 -29.26 -23.94
C PHE A 21 18.52 -30.44 -24.45
N HIS A 22 18.38 -31.62 -23.84
CA HIS A 22 18.83 -32.90 -24.37
C HIS A 22 17.66 -33.88 -24.56
N PRO A 23 17.60 -34.66 -25.65
CA PRO A 23 16.53 -35.61 -25.90
C PRO A 23 16.93 -37.04 -25.45
N GLY A 24 15.98 -37.79 -24.88
CA GLY A 24 16.16 -39.24 -24.62
C GLY A 24 15.06 -39.92 -23.80
N ASP A 25 14.11 -40.51 -24.52
CA ASP A 25 13.44 -41.82 -24.34
C ASP A 25 12.53 -42.19 -23.13
N ASN A 26 11.22 -42.24 -23.43
CA ASN A 26 10.18 -43.28 -23.22
C ASN A 26 10.29 -44.33 -22.09
N HIS A 27 9.29 -44.42 -21.19
CA HIS A 27 8.12 -45.35 -21.24
C HIS A 27 7.31 -45.46 -19.90
N PHE A 28 5.96 -45.48 -20.03
CA PHE A 28 4.90 -46.02 -19.14
C PHE A 28 4.74 -45.52 -17.67
N ASN A 29 3.63 -44.86 -17.35
CA ASN A 29 2.40 -45.55 -16.90
C ASN A 29 1.18 -44.62 -16.81
N MET A 30 0.04 -45.17 -17.18
CA MET A 30 -1.30 -44.56 -17.20
C MET A 30 -1.99 -44.86 -15.87
N THR A 31 -2.29 -43.84 -15.07
CA THR A 31 -3.36 -43.88 -14.06
C THR A 31 -4.13 -42.57 -14.15
N SER A 32 -5.41 -42.70 -14.45
CA SER A 32 -6.36 -41.61 -14.58
C SER A 32 -6.76 -41.09 -13.20
N GLU A 33 -6.33 -39.90 -12.86
CA GLU A 33 -7.07 -39.00 -11.99
C GLU A 33 -7.36 -37.76 -12.83
N LEU A 34 -8.57 -37.74 -13.41
CA LEU A 34 -9.14 -36.54 -13.99
C LEU A 34 -9.40 -35.60 -12.81
N ASP A 35 -8.45 -34.71 -12.58
CA ASP A 35 -8.69 -33.51 -11.80
C ASP A 35 -9.63 -32.63 -12.63
N ASP A 36 -10.93 -32.88 -12.47
CA ASP A 36 -12.00 -32.00 -12.99
C ASP A 36 -12.02 -30.70 -12.17
N THR A 37 -10.91 -29.95 -12.20
CA THR A 37 -10.98 -28.51 -11.97
C THR A 37 -11.64 -27.93 -13.20
N VAL A 38 -12.97 -27.74 -13.13
CA VAL A 38 -13.66 -26.80 -14.02
C VAL A 38 -12.82 -25.53 -14.03
N PRO A 39 -12.33 -25.05 -15.20
CA PRO A 39 -11.63 -23.79 -15.23
C PRO A 39 -12.57 -22.75 -14.63
N LEU A 40 -12.16 -22.07 -13.56
CA LEU A 40 -12.78 -20.80 -13.23
C LEU A 40 -12.71 -20.00 -14.52
N ASN A 41 -13.85 -19.70 -15.14
CA ASN A 41 -13.87 -18.87 -16.34
C ASN A 41 -13.46 -17.46 -15.91
N GLU A 42 -12.16 -17.22 -15.86
CA GLU A 42 -11.56 -15.92 -15.67
C GLU A 42 -12.12 -15.00 -16.73
N SER A 43 -12.95 -14.04 -16.32
CA SER A 43 -13.54 -13.09 -17.26
C SER A 43 -12.62 -11.88 -17.35
N VAL A 44 -12.05 -11.66 -18.53
CA VAL A 44 -11.26 -10.45 -18.79
C VAL A 44 -12.19 -9.24 -18.76
N LYS A 45 -11.84 -8.25 -17.94
CA LYS A 45 -12.53 -6.97 -17.85
C LYS A 45 -11.64 -5.87 -18.37
N LYS A 46 -12.12 -5.15 -19.39
CA LYS A 46 -11.38 -4.06 -20.02
C LYS A 46 -11.79 -2.71 -19.43
N VAL A 47 -10.80 -1.85 -19.18
CA VAL A 47 -11.00 -0.45 -18.82
C VAL A 47 -10.14 0.43 -19.73
N ILE A 48 -10.73 1.50 -20.23
CA ILE A 48 -10.02 2.54 -20.98
C ILE A 48 -9.82 3.71 -20.02
N VAL A 49 -8.57 4.13 -19.85
CA VAL A 49 -8.18 5.23 -18.96
C VAL A 49 -7.52 6.33 -19.78
N LYS A 50 -7.80 7.58 -19.44
CA LYS A 50 -7.21 8.75 -20.09
C LYS A 50 -6.01 9.23 -19.27
N ARG A 51 -4.90 9.51 -19.95
CA ARG A 51 -3.73 10.15 -19.34
C ARG A 51 -4.15 11.47 -18.67
N GLY A 52 -3.66 11.71 -17.46
CA GLY A 52 -4.05 12.84 -16.61
C GLY A 52 -5.33 12.63 -15.81
N HIS A 53 -6.09 11.56 -16.09
CA HIS A 53 -7.36 11.23 -15.43
C HIS A 53 -7.40 9.78 -14.90
N VAL A 54 -6.24 9.10 -14.85
CA VAL A 54 -6.17 7.68 -14.50
C VAL A 54 -6.82 7.37 -13.16
N PHE A 55 -6.63 8.23 -12.15
CA PHE A 55 -7.26 8.04 -10.85
C PHE A 55 -8.79 8.01 -10.95
N ASP A 56 -9.39 9.02 -11.58
CA ASP A 56 -10.84 9.15 -11.67
C ASP A 56 -11.45 8.03 -12.53
N ASP A 57 -10.81 7.69 -13.67
CA ASP A 57 -11.27 6.63 -14.57
C ASP A 57 -11.22 5.24 -13.90
N MET A 58 -10.13 4.92 -13.19
CA MET A 58 -10.00 3.67 -12.44
C MET A 58 -10.98 3.59 -11.28
N MET A 59 -11.17 4.70 -10.54
CA MET A 59 -12.14 4.76 -9.45
C MET A 59 -13.56 4.55 -9.95
N ASN A 60 -13.98 5.26 -11.00
CA ASN A 60 -15.30 5.11 -11.61
C ASN A 60 -15.51 3.65 -12.08
N TYR A 61 -14.50 3.07 -12.73
CA TYR A 61 -14.57 1.68 -13.16
C TYR A 61 -14.81 0.72 -11.99
N PHE A 62 -14.03 0.78 -10.91
CA PHE A 62 -14.14 -0.16 -9.80
C PHE A 62 -15.36 0.08 -8.88
N LEU A 63 -15.93 1.29 -8.92
CA LEU A 63 -17.18 1.63 -8.24
C LEU A 63 -18.41 1.07 -8.98
N ASP A 64 -18.41 1.13 -10.32
CA ASP A 64 -19.54 0.66 -11.13
C ASP A 64 -19.44 -0.83 -11.49
N ALA A 65 -18.23 -1.36 -11.61
CA ALA A 65 -18.01 -2.72 -12.05
C ALA A 65 -18.31 -3.73 -10.94
N ASN A 66 -19.06 -4.78 -11.32
CA ASN A 66 -19.03 -6.05 -10.59
C ASN A 66 -17.70 -6.76 -10.89
N PHE A 67 -16.64 -6.27 -10.25
CA PHE A 67 -15.28 -6.79 -10.33
C PHE A 67 -14.97 -7.64 -9.09
N ASP A 68 -14.72 -8.93 -9.31
CA ASP A 68 -14.22 -9.85 -8.30
C ASP A 68 -12.76 -10.20 -8.63
N PRO A 69 -11.78 -9.81 -7.79
CA PRO A 69 -10.37 -10.13 -8.01
C PRO A 69 -10.05 -11.63 -8.09
N ARG A 70 -10.95 -12.53 -7.63
CA ARG A 70 -10.77 -13.99 -7.82
C ARG A 70 -11.13 -14.48 -9.22
N LEU A 71 -12.02 -13.77 -9.91
CA LEU A 71 -12.66 -14.24 -11.14
C LEU A 71 -12.31 -13.37 -12.34
N ASN A 72 -11.71 -12.21 -12.13
CA ASN A 72 -11.60 -11.18 -13.14
C ASN A 72 -10.15 -10.75 -13.32
N GLN A 73 -9.68 -10.83 -14.57
CA GLN A 73 -8.42 -10.24 -14.97
C GLN A 73 -8.68 -8.83 -15.52
N LEU A 74 -8.01 -7.82 -14.97
CA LEU A 74 -8.10 -6.46 -15.48
C LEU A 74 -7.18 -6.28 -16.69
N GLN A 75 -7.71 -5.75 -17.78
CA GLN A 75 -6.93 -5.27 -18.92
C GLN A 75 -7.14 -3.75 -19.06
N VAL A 76 -6.05 -3.00 -19.07
CA VAL A 76 -6.10 -1.54 -19.17
C VAL A 76 -5.60 -1.07 -20.54
N GLU A 77 -6.32 -0.13 -21.15
CA GLU A 77 -5.89 0.60 -22.33
C GLU A 77 -5.74 2.09 -21.96
N LEU A 78 -4.52 2.62 -22.13
CA LEU A 78 -4.21 4.02 -21.86
C LEU A 78 -4.31 4.82 -23.16
N VAL A 79 -5.18 5.83 -23.15
CA VAL A 79 -5.34 6.76 -24.26
C VAL A 79 -4.88 8.16 -23.88
N SER A 80 -4.48 8.95 -24.87
CA SER A 80 -4.19 10.37 -24.70
C SER A 80 -5.46 11.14 -24.32
N GLU A 81 -5.33 12.39 -23.88
CA GLU A 81 -6.48 13.28 -23.65
C GLU A 81 -7.40 13.41 -24.89
N ARG A 82 -6.84 13.16 -26.09
CA ARG A 82 -7.55 13.20 -27.37
C ARG A 82 -8.11 11.85 -27.83
N GLY A 83 -7.92 10.80 -27.03
CA GLY A 83 -8.41 9.44 -27.34
C GLY A 83 -7.52 8.63 -28.30
N GLU A 84 -6.28 9.04 -28.50
CA GLU A 84 -5.30 8.31 -29.32
C GLU A 84 -4.59 7.26 -28.44
N ASP A 85 -4.21 6.10 -28.99
CA ASP A 85 -3.39 5.12 -28.27
C ASP A 85 -2.09 5.78 -27.79
N ALA A 86 -1.89 5.78 -26.47
CA ALA A 86 -0.75 6.43 -25.84
C ALA A 86 0.41 5.46 -25.56
N GLY A 87 0.30 4.20 -25.99
CA GLY A 87 1.21 3.13 -25.59
C GLY A 87 0.96 2.74 -24.15
N SER A 88 0.22 1.65 -23.93
CA SER A 88 -0.16 1.22 -22.58
C SER A 88 0.89 0.29 -21.95
N VAL A 89 1.39 0.69 -20.78
CA VAL A 89 2.04 -0.20 -19.83
C VAL A 89 1.22 -0.13 -18.55
N PHE A 90 0.73 -1.28 -18.06
CA PHE A 90 -0.11 -1.32 -16.86
C PHE A 90 0.59 -0.68 -15.66
N ARG A 91 1.91 -0.89 -15.53
CA ARG A 91 2.79 -0.16 -14.62
C ARG A 91 2.64 1.36 -14.65
N ASP A 92 2.58 1.98 -15.81
CA ASP A 92 2.48 3.45 -15.94
C ASP A 92 1.14 3.94 -15.42
N VAL A 93 0.07 3.20 -15.72
CA VAL A 93 -1.29 3.48 -15.21
C VAL A 93 -1.30 3.39 -13.69
N VAL A 94 -0.80 2.28 -13.13
CA VAL A 94 -0.80 2.07 -11.68
C VAL A 94 0.08 3.12 -10.98
N SER A 95 1.20 3.50 -11.58
CA SER A 95 2.06 4.58 -11.07
C SER A 95 1.32 5.93 -11.05
N GLU A 96 0.68 6.31 -12.15
CA GLU A 96 -0.10 7.57 -12.24
C GLU A 96 -1.29 7.59 -11.26
N PHE A 97 -1.93 6.44 -11.06
CA PHE A 97 -2.96 6.26 -10.04
C PHE A 97 -2.43 6.57 -8.64
N TRP A 98 -1.28 5.97 -8.27
CA TRP A 98 -0.71 6.14 -6.94
C TRP A 98 -0.22 7.56 -6.67
N GLU A 99 0.41 8.22 -7.64
CA GLU A 99 0.81 9.63 -7.52
C GLU A 99 -0.39 10.52 -7.15
N THR A 100 -1.52 10.33 -7.83
CA THR A 100 -2.74 11.09 -7.53
C THR A 100 -3.31 10.70 -6.15
N PHE A 101 -3.31 9.42 -5.81
CA PHE A 101 -3.78 8.92 -4.52
C PHE A 101 -2.96 9.49 -3.36
N TYR A 102 -1.63 9.51 -3.47
CA TYR A 102 -0.74 10.06 -2.45
C TYR A 102 -1.03 11.53 -2.16
N ILE A 103 -1.24 12.33 -3.21
CA ILE A 103 -1.50 13.76 -3.06
C ILE A 103 -2.87 14.02 -2.43
N LYS A 104 -3.90 13.27 -2.84
CA LYS A 104 -5.30 13.59 -2.49
C LYS A 104 -5.82 12.87 -1.23
N HIS A 105 -5.27 11.71 -0.89
CA HIS A 105 -5.90 10.75 0.03
C HIS A 105 -4.95 10.21 1.11
N THR A 106 -3.76 10.80 1.23
CA THR A 106 -2.79 10.41 2.26
C THR A 106 -2.20 11.62 2.97
N VAL A 107 -1.60 11.38 4.13
CA VAL A 107 -0.75 12.33 4.87
C VAL A 107 0.67 11.78 4.96
N GLY A 108 1.61 12.65 5.36
CA GLY A 108 3.03 12.32 5.51
C GLY A 108 3.88 12.80 4.34
N SER A 109 5.19 12.89 4.57
CA SER A 109 6.18 13.36 3.59
C SER A 109 6.60 12.21 2.67
N ASP A 110 7.66 11.50 3.03
CA ASP A 110 8.28 10.42 2.26
C ASP A 110 7.48 9.11 2.38
N ILE A 111 6.88 8.92 3.56
CA ILE A 111 5.99 7.81 3.86
C ILE A 111 4.55 8.33 3.88
N LYS A 112 3.68 7.67 3.13
CA LYS A 112 2.28 8.03 2.92
C LYS A 112 1.35 7.12 3.73
N ILE A 113 0.52 7.73 4.56
CA ILE A 113 -0.49 7.05 5.38
C ILE A 113 -1.87 7.45 4.84
N PRO A 114 -2.70 6.51 4.38
CA PRO A 114 -4.06 6.82 3.96
C PRO A 114 -4.86 7.51 5.07
N THR A 115 -5.59 8.57 4.74
CA THR A 115 -6.42 9.29 5.70
C THR A 115 -7.84 9.43 5.20
N THR A 116 -8.80 9.39 6.11
CA THR A 116 -10.21 9.57 5.73
C THR A 116 -10.44 10.97 5.17
N VAL A 117 -11.05 11.06 4.00
CA VAL A 117 -11.49 12.31 3.39
C VAL A 117 -13.00 12.27 3.15
N HIS A 118 -13.66 13.44 3.25
CA HIS A 118 -15.13 13.54 3.21
C HIS A 118 -15.77 13.03 1.90
N ILE A 119 -15.00 12.99 0.80
CA ILE A 119 -15.49 12.52 -0.51
C ILE A 119 -15.44 10.98 -0.66
N MET A 120 -14.65 10.26 0.16
CA MET A 120 -14.47 8.82 0.03
C MET A 120 -15.27 8.05 1.09
N ARG A 121 -16.17 7.18 0.61
CA ARG A 121 -16.92 6.21 1.43
C ARG A 121 -16.31 4.82 1.32
N ARG A 122 -16.91 3.83 1.99
CA ARG A 122 -16.45 2.43 2.00
C ARG A 122 -16.14 1.90 0.60
N GLU A 123 -17.06 2.09 -0.33
CA GLU A 123 -16.97 1.57 -1.70
C GLU A 123 -15.77 2.17 -2.44
N HIS A 124 -15.42 3.43 -2.12
CA HIS A 124 -14.27 4.11 -2.72
C HIS A 124 -12.97 3.53 -2.16
N TRP A 125 -12.88 3.32 -0.85
CA TRP A 125 -11.70 2.69 -0.25
C TRP A 125 -11.52 1.25 -0.72
N GLU A 126 -12.61 0.49 -0.84
CA GLU A 126 -12.62 -0.85 -1.41
C GLU A 126 -12.16 -0.85 -2.88
N ALA A 127 -12.56 0.15 -3.68
CA ALA A 127 -12.07 0.33 -5.05
C ALA A 127 -10.54 0.54 -5.08
N VAL A 128 -9.98 1.36 -4.20
CA VAL A 128 -8.51 1.52 -4.11
C VAL A 128 -7.82 0.21 -3.74
N ALA A 129 -8.40 -0.57 -2.80
CA ALA A 129 -7.85 -1.88 -2.46
C ALA A 129 -7.86 -2.85 -3.65
N LYS A 130 -8.88 -2.82 -4.51
CA LYS A 130 -8.91 -3.60 -5.75
C LYS A 130 -7.80 -3.19 -6.72
N VAL A 131 -7.51 -1.89 -6.86
CA VAL A 131 -6.38 -1.40 -7.66
C VAL A 131 -5.05 -1.93 -7.11
N LEU A 132 -4.89 -1.93 -5.78
CA LEU A 132 -3.70 -2.48 -5.12
C LEU A 132 -3.53 -3.97 -5.38
N ILE A 133 -4.61 -4.75 -5.29
CA ILE A 133 -4.60 -6.19 -5.60
C ILE A 133 -4.19 -6.42 -7.06
N CYS A 134 -4.85 -5.75 -8.01
CA CYS A 134 -4.55 -5.89 -9.43
C CYS A 134 -3.11 -5.47 -9.76
N GLY A 135 -2.64 -4.38 -9.13
CA GLY A 135 -1.27 -3.89 -9.26
C GLY A 135 -0.24 -4.95 -8.85
N TYR A 136 -0.43 -5.53 -7.66
CA TYR A 136 0.47 -6.57 -7.17
C TYR A 136 0.41 -7.85 -8.02
N GLU A 137 -0.79 -8.29 -8.39
CA GLU A 137 -1.00 -9.51 -9.16
C GLU A 137 -0.31 -9.45 -10.54
N GLN A 138 -0.35 -8.30 -11.23
CA GLN A 138 0.21 -8.17 -12.57
C GLN A 138 1.67 -7.70 -12.60
N GLU A 139 2.09 -6.87 -11.65
CA GLU A 139 3.42 -6.26 -11.67
C GLU A 139 4.35 -6.75 -10.55
N GLY A 140 3.83 -7.45 -9.54
CA GLY A 140 4.61 -8.05 -8.47
C GLY A 140 5.15 -7.09 -7.40
N TYR A 141 4.76 -5.82 -7.41
CA TYR A 141 5.21 -4.83 -6.42
C TYR A 141 4.05 -4.12 -5.73
N LEU A 142 4.29 -3.70 -4.48
CA LEU A 142 3.37 -2.87 -3.71
C LEU A 142 3.73 -1.38 -3.86
N PRO A 143 2.78 -0.46 -3.64
CA PRO A 143 3.04 0.96 -3.80
C PRO A 143 4.10 1.44 -2.78
N ILE A 144 5.26 1.88 -3.28
CA ILE A 144 6.49 2.02 -2.47
C ILE A 144 6.42 3.09 -1.38
N GLN A 145 5.60 4.13 -1.56
CA GLN A 145 5.45 5.20 -0.58
C GLN A 145 4.37 4.89 0.45
N LEU A 146 3.50 3.89 0.22
CA LEU A 146 2.53 3.49 1.23
C LEU A 146 3.25 2.93 2.45
N PHE A 147 2.79 3.37 3.62
CA PHE A 147 3.39 2.95 4.85
C PHE A 147 3.32 1.42 5.05
N GLU A 148 4.50 0.79 5.15
CA GLU A 148 4.68 -0.67 5.28
C GLU A 148 3.78 -1.27 6.37
N VAL A 149 3.77 -0.65 7.55
CA VAL A 149 3.09 -1.29 8.69
C VAL A 149 1.57 -1.12 8.60
N PHE A 150 1.10 -0.04 7.99
CA PHE A 150 -0.31 0.09 7.64
C PHE A 150 -0.73 -1.03 6.67
N LEU A 151 0.06 -1.31 5.64
CA LEU A 151 -0.22 -2.42 4.71
C LEU A 151 -0.16 -3.78 5.42
N GLN A 152 0.84 -4.02 6.28
CA GLN A 152 0.90 -5.25 7.09
C GLN A 152 -0.32 -5.42 7.97
N ARG A 153 -0.79 -4.35 8.62
CA ARG A 153 -1.99 -4.39 9.43
C ARG A 153 -3.21 -4.78 8.59
N CYS A 154 -3.34 -4.24 7.38
CA CYS A 154 -4.45 -4.59 6.48
C CYS A 154 -4.38 -6.05 5.99
N ILE A 155 -3.18 -6.55 5.70
CA ILE A 155 -2.99 -7.89 5.12
C ILE A 155 -3.05 -8.97 6.22
N ASP A 156 -2.31 -8.76 7.30
CA ASP A 156 -2.08 -9.77 8.32
C ASP A 156 -2.97 -9.63 9.56
N GLY A 157 -3.58 -8.47 9.77
CA GLY A 157 -4.34 -8.17 10.98
C GLY A 157 -3.47 -8.05 12.23
N LYS A 158 -2.15 -7.91 12.07
CA LYS A 158 -1.20 -7.81 13.19
C LYS A 158 -1.16 -6.39 13.73
N ASP A 159 -1.19 -6.28 15.05
CA ASP A 159 -0.90 -5.02 15.73
C ASP A 159 0.59 -4.70 15.66
N VAL A 160 0.85 -3.40 15.72
CA VAL A 160 2.19 -2.82 15.62
C VAL A 160 2.74 -2.60 17.02
N GLN A 161 4.02 -2.90 17.22
CA GLN A 161 4.69 -2.60 18.49
C GLN A 161 4.90 -1.09 18.64
N ASP A 162 4.78 -0.57 19.87
CA ASP A 162 4.86 0.87 20.16
C ASP A 162 6.15 1.53 19.66
N GLU A 163 7.30 0.88 19.79
CA GLU A 163 8.59 1.42 19.30
C GLU A 163 8.64 1.47 17.77
N GLN A 164 8.00 0.53 17.08
CA GLN A 164 7.90 0.55 15.63
C GLN A 164 6.95 1.67 15.18
N LEU A 165 5.84 1.89 15.88
CA LEU A 165 4.94 3.03 15.63
C LEU A 165 5.65 4.36 15.81
N LEU A 166 6.42 4.52 16.89
CA LEU A 166 7.16 5.74 17.18
C LEU A 166 8.18 6.05 16.07
N ASN A 167 9.02 5.07 15.71
CA ASN A 167 10.04 5.25 14.67
C ASN A 167 9.42 5.56 13.30
N THR A 168 8.32 4.88 12.96
CA THR A 168 7.55 5.23 11.77
C THR A 168 7.06 6.65 11.83
N PHE A 169 6.40 7.03 12.93
CA PHE A 169 5.76 8.32 13.06
C PHE A 169 6.77 9.42 12.77
N LEU A 170 7.91 9.40 13.46
CA LEU A 170 9.01 10.34 13.25
C LEU A 170 9.49 10.34 11.80
N SER A 171 9.66 9.15 11.20
CA SER A 171 10.09 9.03 9.78
C SER A 171 9.06 9.58 8.77
N SER A 172 7.78 9.65 9.14
CA SER A 172 6.71 10.18 8.28
C SER A 172 6.54 11.71 8.34
N LEU A 173 7.18 12.36 9.32
CA LEU A 173 7.04 13.79 9.55
C LEU A 173 7.86 14.61 8.54
N PRO A 174 7.45 15.88 8.28
CA PRO A 174 8.35 16.87 7.71
C PRO A 174 9.62 17.02 8.57
N THR A 175 10.76 17.31 7.94
CA THR A 175 12.06 17.43 8.64
C THR A 175 12.00 18.38 9.84
N MET A 176 11.34 19.53 9.69
CA MET A 176 11.21 20.53 10.75
C MET A 176 10.48 19.97 11.99
N ASP A 177 9.32 19.34 11.78
CA ASP A 177 8.55 18.75 12.88
C ASP A 177 9.30 17.57 13.51
N ARG A 178 9.93 16.72 12.69
CA ARG A 178 10.74 15.59 13.16
C ARG A 178 11.84 16.04 14.11
N GLU A 179 12.59 17.08 13.74
CA GLU A 179 13.67 17.62 14.57
C GLU A 179 13.15 18.09 15.94
N ILE A 180 11.99 18.73 15.99
CA ILE A 180 11.35 19.19 17.23
C ILE A 180 10.94 17.99 18.12
N PHE A 181 10.30 16.98 17.54
CA PHE A 181 9.94 15.76 18.29
C PHE A 181 11.17 15.00 18.80
N GLU A 182 12.21 14.84 17.97
CA GLU A 182 13.44 14.16 18.34
C GLU A 182 14.20 14.93 19.44
N MET A 183 14.28 16.25 19.34
CA MET A 183 14.92 17.08 20.37
C MET A 183 14.14 17.02 21.68
N ALA A 184 12.80 17.12 21.64
CA ALA A 184 11.96 17.01 22.84
C ALA A 184 12.12 15.66 23.56
N LEU A 185 12.31 14.57 22.81
CA LEU A 185 12.53 13.23 23.36
C LEU A 185 13.93 13.03 23.97
N ASN A 186 14.93 13.80 23.51
CA ASN A 186 16.33 13.65 23.90
C ASN A 186 16.78 14.68 24.96
N ASP A 187 16.45 15.96 24.76
CA ASP A 187 16.86 17.08 25.60
C ASP A 187 15.72 18.11 25.74
N PHE A 188 14.66 17.70 26.45
CA PHE A 188 13.46 18.53 26.66
C PHE A 188 13.75 19.90 27.27
N ASP A 189 14.74 20.02 28.15
CA ASP A 189 15.04 21.28 28.86
C ASP A 189 15.64 22.36 27.93
N SER A 190 16.09 21.97 26.73
CA SER A 190 16.65 22.86 25.71
C SER A 190 15.60 23.42 24.74
N MET A 191 14.35 22.94 24.83
CA MET A 191 13.29 23.27 23.89
C MET A 191 12.69 24.65 24.13
N ASP A 192 12.32 25.32 23.05
CA ASP A 192 11.44 26.48 23.11
C ASP A 192 9.99 26.03 23.35
N GLU A 193 9.31 26.68 24.30
CA GLU A 193 7.94 26.29 24.69
C GLU A 193 6.90 26.61 23.60
N GLU A 194 7.11 27.67 22.79
CA GLU A 194 6.21 28.08 21.71
C GLU A 194 6.31 27.09 20.54
N ASP A 195 7.55 26.72 20.16
CA ASP A 195 7.79 25.70 19.12
C ASP A 195 7.19 24.34 19.50
N LEU A 196 7.35 23.92 20.77
CA LEU A 196 6.72 22.70 21.28
C LEU A 196 5.20 22.77 21.20
N TYR A 197 4.60 23.88 21.62
CA TYR A 197 3.16 24.04 21.61
C TYR A 197 2.60 24.00 20.19
N ASP A 198 3.23 24.72 19.27
CA ASP A 198 2.80 24.82 17.88
C ASP A 198 2.87 23.46 17.18
N VAL A 199 3.98 22.73 17.32
CA VAL A 199 4.11 21.38 16.75
C VAL A 199 3.15 20.40 17.39
N PHE A 200 3.07 20.30 18.71
CA PHE A 200 2.19 19.31 19.34
C PHE A 200 0.71 19.59 19.04
N SER A 201 0.32 20.86 18.95
CA SER A 201 -1.02 21.28 18.56
C SER A 201 -1.34 20.91 17.10
N SER A 202 -0.38 21.02 16.18
CA SER A 202 -0.57 20.63 14.77
C SER A 202 -0.86 19.13 14.59
N TYR A 203 -0.39 18.30 15.55
CA TYR A 203 -0.70 16.87 15.63
C TYR A 203 -1.86 16.52 16.58
N GLU A 204 -2.69 17.52 16.93
CA GLU A 204 -3.91 17.41 17.74
C GLU A 204 -3.67 16.97 19.20
N ALA A 205 -2.48 17.20 19.75
CA ALA A 205 -2.23 16.99 21.16
C ALA A 205 -3.10 17.93 22.01
N ARG A 206 -3.76 17.37 23.03
CA ARG A 206 -4.60 18.13 23.98
C ARG A 206 -3.98 18.23 25.38
N ILE A 207 -2.77 17.70 25.54
CA ILE A 207 -2.03 17.67 26.79
C ILE A 207 -0.74 18.44 26.56
N MET A 208 -0.39 19.33 27.49
CA MET A 208 0.85 20.09 27.41
C MET A 208 2.06 19.15 27.53
N PRO A 209 3.04 19.24 26.62
CA PRO A 209 4.29 18.51 26.74
C PRO A 209 5.04 18.90 28.02
N THR A 210 5.52 17.92 28.77
CA THR A 210 6.42 18.08 29.91
C THR A 210 7.50 17.02 29.85
N LYS A 211 8.61 17.26 30.55
CA LYS A 211 9.71 16.29 30.67
C LYS A 211 9.25 14.90 31.14
N ASP A 212 8.26 14.86 32.03
CA ASP A 212 7.74 13.61 32.59
C ASP A 212 6.80 12.87 31.63
N ASN A 213 6.12 13.57 30.73
CA ASN A 213 5.09 12.98 29.87
C ASN A 213 5.49 12.85 28.40
N ILE A 214 6.56 13.53 27.95
CA ILE A 214 6.89 13.70 26.53
C ILE A 214 6.92 12.38 25.77
N ARG A 215 7.58 11.36 26.32
CA ARG A 215 7.69 10.04 25.67
C ARG A 215 6.32 9.37 25.49
N ASN A 216 5.45 9.43 26.50
CA ASN A 216 4.12 8.85 26.40
C ASN A 216 3.23 9.67 25.48
N LEU A 217 3.33 11.00 25.52
CA LEU A 217 2.58 11.88 24.64
C LEU A 217 2.91 11.64 23.17
N VAL A 218 4.20 11.51 22.82
CA VAL A 218 4.59 11.20 21.43
C VAL A 218 4.12 9.80 21.02
N ARG A 219 4.12 8.81 21.92
CA ARG A 219 3.55 7.48 21.64
C ARG A 219 2.05 7.55 21.37
N ASP A 220 1.30 8.29 22.19
CA ASP A 220 -0.14 8.47 22.01
C ASP A 220 -0.45 9.18 20.69
N ILE A 221 0.32 10.20 20.33
CA ILE A 221 0.23 10.88 19.03
C ILE A 221 0.54 9.90 17.90
N SER A 222 1.63 9.13 18.00
CA SER A 222 2.01 8.14 16.98
C SER A 222 0.90 7.13 16.74
N HIS A 223 0.32 6.60 17.83
CA HIS A 223 -0.81 5.67 17.75
C HIS A 223 -2.05 6.35 17.15
N HIS A 224 -2.36 7.59 17.52
CA HIS A 224 -3.48 8.32 16.94
C HIS A 224 -3.32 8.50 15.43
N GLN A 225 -2.15 8.98 14.97
CA GLN A 225 -1.91 9.28 13.55
C GLN A 225 -1.81 8.01 12.69
N ILE A 226 -1.19 6.94 13.19
CA ILE A 226 -0.88 5.74 12.38
C ILE A 226 -1.92 4.62 12.54
N VAL A 227 -2.63 4.56 13.68
CA VAL A 227 -3.60 3.48 13.96
C VAL A 227 -5.02 4.00 13.95
N GLN A 228 -5.31 5.05 14.72
CA GLN A 228 -6.70 5.49 14.91
C GLN A 228 -7.23 6.25 13.68
N LYS A 229 -6.49 7.22 13.15
CA LYS A 229 -6.91 7.99 11.96
C LYS A 229 -7.17 7.13 10.72
N PRO A 230 -6.28 6.18 10.34
CA PRO A 230 -6.54 5.31 9.18
C PRO A 230 -7.43 4.11 9.50
N SER A 231 -8.07 4.03 10.68
CA SER A 231 -8.84 2.85 11.10
C SER A 231 -9.98 2.49 10.14
N PHE A 232 -10.72 3.48 9.64
CA PHE A 232 -11.79 3.25 8.67
C PHE A 232 -11.26 2.75 7.33
N VAL A 233 -10.11 3.27 6.86
CA VAL A 233 -9.45 2.77 5.64
C VAL A 233 -9.01 1.32 5.85
N THR A 234 -8.42 1.03 7.02
CA THR A 234 -8.04 -0.33 7.42
C THR A 234 -9.24 -1.28 7.41
N GLU A 235 -10.40 -0.85 7.92
CA GLU A 235 -11.64 -1.64 7.92
C GLU A 235 -12.11 -1.96 6.50
N CYS A 236 -11.98 -1.02 5.56
CA CYS A 236 -12.36 -1.22 4.17
C CYS A 236 -11.36 -2.12 3.41
N TRP A 237 -10.06 -1.93 3.67
CA TRP A 237 -9.00 -2.64 2.93
C TRP A 237 -8.78 -4.05 3.45
N SER A 238 -8.82 -4.26 4.77
CA SER A 238 -8.39 -5.54 5.36
C SER A 238 -9.14 -6.77 4.82
N PRO A 239 -10.49 -6.76 4.71
CA PRO A 239 -11.20 -7.94 4.19
C PRO A 239 -10.76 -8.32 2.78
N LEU A 240 -10.49 -7.32 1.93
CA LEU A 240 -10.04 -7.52 0.55
C LEU A 240 -8.57 -7.96 0.52
N LEU A 241 -7.67 -7.21 1.15
CA LEU A 241 -6.24 -7.51 1.10
C LEU A 241 -5.92 -8.85 1.76
N HIS A 242 -6.60 -9.18 2.86
CA HIS A 242 -6.46 -10.47 3.50
C HIS A 242 -6.93 -11.63 2.62
N CYS A 243 -8.06 -11.49 1.92
CA CYS A 243 -8.62 -12.56 1.10
C CYS A 243 -7.91 -12.72 -0.25
N TYR A 244 -7.50 -11.63 -0.89
CA TYR A 244 -7.05 -11.63 -2.28
C TYR A 244 -5.55 -11.38 -2.43
N LEU A 245 -4.97 -10.49 -1.63
CA LEU A 245 -3.54 -10.15 -1.75
C LEU A 245 -2.67 -11.10 -0.93
N ARG A 246 -3.03 -11.37 0.34
CA ARG A 246 -2.25 -12.23 1.23
C ARG A 246 -1.89 -13.61 0.63
N PRO A 247 -2.78 -14.30 -0.10
CA PRO A 247 -2.42 -15.58 -0.72
C PRO A 247 -1.36 -15.49 -1.82
N LEU A 248 -1.24 -14.31 -2.47
CA LEU A 248 -0.27 -14.05 -3.53
C LEU A 248 1.12 -13.73 -2.97
N LEU A 249 1.21 -13.28 -1.72
CA LEU A 249 2.48 -12.95 -1.09
C LEU A 249 3.33 -14.21 -0.86
N PRO A 250 4.67 -14.13 -1.04
CA PRO A 250 5.57 -15.23 -0.76
C PRO A 250 5.39 -15.73 0.69
N LYS A 251 5.07 -17.03 0.84
CA LYS A 251 5.10 -17.69 2.16
C LYS A 251 6.56 -17.96 2.52
N HIS A 252 7.12 -17.21 3.47
CA HIS A 252 8.42 -17.59 4.04
C HIS A 252 8.27 -18.95 4.76
N ARG A 253 9.09 -19.93 4.34
CA ARG A 253 9.43 -21.07 5.21
C ARG A 253 10.16 -20.49 6.42
N THR A 254 9.55 -20.68 7.58
CA THR A 254 10.19 -20.43 8.88
C THR A 254 11.34 -21.40 9.10
#